data_AF-A0A7S1RSC7-F1
#
_entry.id   AF-A0A7S1RSC7-F1
#
_cell.length_a   1.000
_cell.length_b   1.000
_cell.length_c   1.000
_cell.angle_alpha   90.00
_cell.angle_beta   90.00
_cell.angle_gamma   90.00
#
_symmetry.space_group_name_H-M   'P 1'
#
loop_
_entity.id
_entity.type
_entity.pdbx_description
1 polymer ?
#
loop_
_entity_poly.entity_id
_entity_poly.type
_entity_poly.pdbx_seq_one_letter_code
_entity_poly.pdbx_strand_id
1 'polypeptide(L)'
;MALCDACQGSCQSAASSAAPAWKLVNWQVDVSMLSGALGGPLVVGLLTPQRNAMTLAAKDVMSTYGGLYRQVFARGLMGGFRGMSKPMMAAVPQFTAVGPVYLAAERKLGSTSLAIFGAAVAESLCTFSAQSRNAQIQFNATRTSVAEQVAVTSMRNLMGPGFVAHVARNIVAMTGIRLFSPHSLQVVRRIPGASQLSEESQHVAADFASSCVAATLSMPFNHVFSWASCTPELKSMGYLARARASASFLVDNYRDQGIRLLGRDLAVRISYTGLLFTLYRGVERQLEGRQ
;
A
#
# COMPACT_ATOMS: atom_id res chain seq x y z
N MET A 1 15.32 11.01 -3.05
CA MET A 1 16.63 11.53 -2.60
C MET A 1 17.20 10.64 -1.49
N ALA A 2 17.06 9.31 -1.56
CA ALA A 2 18.13 8.44 -2.08
C ALA A 2 17.73 7.53 -3.27
N LEU A 3 16.45 7.58 -3.69
CA LEU A 3 15.97 6.94 -4.93
C LEU A 3 15.72 7.92 -6.10
N CYS A 4 16.00 9.23 -5.93
CA CYS A 4 15.87 10.22 -7.02
C CYS A 4 17.21 10.66 -7.62
N ASP A 5 18.31 10.59 -6.87
CA ASP A 5 19.62 11.00 -7.40
C ASP A 5 20.25 9.94 -8.32
N ALA A 6 19.68 8.73 -8.34
CA ALA A 6 20.09 7.66 -9.27
C ALA A 6 19.58 7.86 -10.70
N CYS A 7 18.68 8.82 -10.97
CA CYS A 7 18.09 9.01 -12.31
C CYS A 7 18.60 10.25 -13.06
N GLN A 8 19.39 11.13 -12.42
CA GLN A 8 19.93 12.33 -13.08
C GLN A 8 21.39 12.19 -13.55
N GLY A 9 22.07 11.06 -13.26
CA GLY A 9 23.50 10.87 -13.56
C GLY A 9 23.84 10.11 -14.86
N SER A 10 22.86 9.58 -15.59
CA SER A 10 23.10 8.53 -16.60
C SER A 10 23.54 9.01 -17.99
N CYS A 11 24.22 10.15 -18.11
CA CYS A 11 24.74 10.66 -19.39
C CYS A 11 26.10 11.36 -19.28
N GLN A 12 27.00 10.91 -18.40
CA GLN A 12 28.42 11.26 -18.49
C GLN A 12 29.29 10.00 -18.41
N SER A 13 29.92 9.70 -19.53
CA SER A 13 30.96 8.69 -19.72
C SER A 13 32.23 9.04 -18.95
N ALA A 14 32.82 8.08 -18.23
CA ALA A 14 34.27 7.84 -18.21
C ALA A 14 34.64 6.65 -17.33
N ALA A 15 35.52 5.81 -17.86
CA ALA A 15 36.17 4.71 -17.17
C ALA A 15 36.94 5.19 -15.92
N SER A 16 36.69 4.56 -14.77
CA SER A 16 37.61 4.61 -13.62
C SER A 16 37.60 3.28 -12.88
N SER A 17 38.77 2.91 -12.37
CA SER A 17 39.17 1.61 -11.83
C SER A 17 38.15 0.99 -10.86
N ALA A 18 37.78 -0.27 -11.12
CA ALA A 18 36.89 -1.06 -10.31
C ALA A 18 37.48 -1.34 -8.91
N ALA A 19 37.10 -0.53 -7.93
CA ALA A 19 37.13 -0.94 -6.54
C ALA A 19 36.17 -2.15 -6.35
N PRO A 20 36.47 -3.10 -5.44
CA PRO A 20 35.60 -4.25 -5.22
C PRO A 20 34.19 -3.78 -4.86
N ALA A 21 33.19 -4.21 -5.65
CA ALA A 21 31.78 -3.81 -5.53
C ALA A 21 31.13 -4.07 -4.16
N TRP A 22 31.81 -4.77 -3.25
CA TRP A 22 31.33 -5.07 -1.91
C TRP A 22 31.68 -3.99 -0.85
N LYS A 23 32.63 -3.07 -1.10
CA LYS A 23 33.06 -2.09 -0.09
C LYS A 23 32.21 -0.80 -0.03
N LEU A 24 31.41 -0.50 -1.05
CA LEU A 24 30.49 0.66 -1.06
C LEU A 24 29.09 0.33 -0.54
N VAL A 25 28.87 -0.90 -0.08
CA VAL A 25 27.57 -1.40 0.43
C VAL A 25 27.40 -1.14 1.93
N ASN A 26 28.41 -0.59 2.63
CA ASN A 26 28.57 -0.81 4.07
C ASN A 26 28.09 0.28 5.05
N TRP A 27 27.29 1.29 4.65
CA TRP A 27 26.71 2.23 5.64
C TRP A 27 25.36 2.83 5.26
N GLN A 28 25.15 3.25 4.01
CA GLN A 28 23.83 3.73 3.56
C GLN A 28 22.75 2.63 3.58
N VAL A 29 23.18 1.37 3.48
CA VAL A 29 22.28 0.21 3.61
C VAL A 29 21.73 0.09 5.03
N ASP A 30 22.47 0.50 6.06
CA ASP A 30 22.06 0.29 7.46
C ASP A 30 20.88 1.18 7.86
N VAL A 31 20.90 2.47 7.49
CA VAL A 31 19.82 3.41 7.86
C VAL A 31 18.53 3.08 7.12
N SER A 32 18.59 2.80 5.81
CA SER A 32 17.40 2.43 5.03
C SER A 32 16.84 1.06 5.43
N MET A 33 17.71 0.10 5.78
CA MET A 33 17.24 -1.18 6.34
C MET A 33 16.62 -0.99 7.71
N LEU A 34 17.19 -0.16 8.58
CA LEU A 34 16.66 0.13 9.90
C LEU A 34 15.32 0.87 9.83
N SER A 35 15.22 1.89 8.97
CA SER A 35 13.98 2.64 8.73
C SER A 35 12.89 1.72 8.18
N GLY A 36 13.23 0.82 7.25
CA GLY A 36 12.30 -0.18 6.74
C GLY A 36 11.89 -1.20 7.80
N ALA A 37 12.84 -1.70 8.60
CA ALA A 37 12.61 -2.77 9.58
C ALA A 37 11.82 -2.29 10.81
N LEU A 38 11.98 -1.03 11.22
CA LEU A 38 11.29 -0.46 12.39
C LEU A 38 10.16 0.50 11.98
N GLY A 39 10.46 1.43 11.08
CA GLY A 39 9.51 2.46 10.64
C GLY A 39 8.33 1.88 9.88
N GLY A 40 8.58 0.94 8.95
CA GLY A 40 7.52 0.27 8.19
C GLY A 40 6.46 -0.38 9.08
N PRO A 41 6.84 -1.34 9.95
CA PRO A 41 5.91 -1.96 10.91
C PRO A 41 5.23 -0.96 11.84
N LEU A 42 5.94 0.05 12.35
CA LEU A 42 5.37 1.06 13.23
C LEU A 42 4.22 1.80 12.54
N VAL A 43 4.45 2.32 11.33
CA VAL A 43 3.43 3.07 10.57
C VAL A 43 2.28 2.16 10.16
N VAL A 44 2.56 0.93 9.73
CA VAL A 44 1.52 -0.06 9.41
C VAL A 44 0.66 -0.40 10.62
N GLY A 45 1.26 -0.55 11.80
CA GLY A 45 0.56 -0.78 13.05
C GLY A 45 -0.33 0.40 13.42
N LEU A 46 0.22 1.61 13.39
CA LEU A 46 -0.49 2.86 13.70
C LEU A 46 -1.72 3.07 12.80
N LEU A 47 -1.60 2.73 11.51
CA LEU A 47 -2.66 2.89 10.51
C LEU A 47 -3.58 1.66 10.39
N THR A 48 -3.57 0.76 11.36
CA THR A 48 -4.49 -0.39 11.38
C THR A 48 -5.96 0.02 11.37
N PRO A 49 -6.42 1.05 12.11
CA PRO A 49 -7.82 1.47 12.06
C PRO A 49 -8.29 1.87 10.64
N GLN A 50 -7.46 2.62 9.91
CA GLN A 50 -7.71 3.01 8.52
C GLN A 50 -7.77 1.78 7.59
N ARG A 51 -6.88 0.81 7.80
CA ARG A 51 -6.91 -0.46 7.06
C ARG A 51 -8.16 -1.28 7.35
N ASN A 52 -8.59 -1.32 8.61
CA ASN A 52 -9.81 -1.97 9.03
C ASN A 52 -11.05 -1.28 8.41
N ALA A 53 -11.05 0.06 8.35
CA ALA A 53 -12.11 0.82 7.66
C ALA A 53 -12.17 0.50 6.17
N MET A 54 -11.03 0.39 5.47
CA MET A 54 -10.99 -0.03 4.05
C MET A 54 -11.58 -1.43 3.83
N THR A 55 -11.37 -2.34 4.79
CA THR A 55 -11.97 -3.68 4.72
C THR A 55 -13.48 -3.60 4.84
N LEU A 56 -13.99 -2.86 5.83
CA LEU A 56 -15.43 -2.70 6.03
C LEU A 56 -16.09 -1.99 4.85
N ALA A 57 -15.42 -0.97 4.27
CA ALA A 57 -15.92 -0.27 3.08
C ALA A 57 -16.23 -1.23 1.92
N ALA A 58 -15.47 -2.33 1.80
CA ALA A 58 -15.68 -3.33 0.74
C ALA A 58 -16.88 -4.28 0.96
N LYS A 59 -17.49 -4.28 2.14
CA LYS A 59 -18.63 -5.13 2.49
C LYS A 59 -19.84 -4.35 2.98
N ASP A 60 -19.66 -3.08 3.36
CA ASP A 60 -20.70 -2.19 3.84
C ASP A 60 -20.92 -1.05 2.86
N VAL A 61 -22.08 -1.05 2.20
CA VAL A 61 -22.49 -0.01 1.25
C VAL A 61 -23.32 1.11 1.89
N MET A 62 -23.80 0.89 3.12
CA MET A 62 -24.76 1.78 3.78
C MET A 62 -24.05 2.83 4.65
N SER A 63 -22.95 2.46 5.31
CA SER A 63 -22.25 3.34 6.23
C SER A 63 -21.59 4.53 5.55
N THR A 64 -21.62 5.68 6.22
CA THR A 64 -20.83 6.85 5.85
C THR A 64 -19.35 6.64 6.22
N TYR A 65 -18.46 7.54 5.77
CA TYR A 65 -17.04 7.53 6.17
C TYR A 65 -16.88 7.44 7.69
N GLY A 66 -17.55 8.33 8.44
CA GLY A 66 -17.53 8.28 9.91
C GLY A 66 -18.19 7.03 10.49
N GLY A 67 -19.24 6.51 9.83
CA GLY A 67 -19.90 5.25 10.21
C GLY A 67 -18.94 4.06 10.19
N LEU A 68 -18.06 3.97 9.19
CA LEU A 68 -17.04 2.93 9.11
C LEU A 68 -16.08 2.98 10.30
N TYR A 69 -15.58 4.17 10.65
CA TYR A 69 -14.69 4.32 11.82
C TYR A 69 -15.42 4.03 13.14
N ARG A 70 -16.69 4.42 13.26
CA ARG A 70 -17.51 4.04 14.43
C ARG A 70 -17.60 2.52 14.58
N GLN A 71 -17.73 1.78 13.48
CA GLN A 71 -17.70 0.31 13.52
C GLN A 71 -16.33 -0.25 13.87
N VAL A 72 -15.24 0.32 13.31
CA VAL A 72 -13.86 -0.07 13.65
C VAL A 72 -13.60 0.06 15.15
N PHE A 73 -14.06 1.15 15.77
CA PHE A 73 -13.90 1.44 17.18
C PHE A 73 -15.08 1.01 18.06
N ALA A 74 -16.01 0.20 17.55
CA ALA A 74 -17.21 -0.21 18.29
C ALA A 74 -16.91 -0.97 19.60
N ARG A 75 -15.71 -1.57 19.71
CA ARG A 75 -15.22 -2.24 20.92
C ARG A 75 -14.14 -1.44 21.67
N GLY A 76 -14.19 -0.11 21.54
CA GLY A 76 -13.22 0.81 22.14
C GLY A 76 -11.96 1.03 21.30
N LEU A 77 -11.05 1.87 21.82
CA LEU A 77 -9.85 2.33 21.11
C LEU A 77 -8.95 1.16 20.65
N MET A 78 -8.67 0.23 21.57
CA MET A 78 -7.87 -0.97 21.26
C MET A 78 -8.56 -1.91 20.25
N GLY A 79 -9.89 -1.87 20.18
CA GLY A 79 -10.67 -2.59 19.18
C GLY A 79 -10.35 -2.18 17.75
N GLY A 80 -9.95 -0.92 17.53
CA GLY A 80 -9.58 -0.42 16.21
C GLY A 80 -8.27 -0.98 15.65
N PHE A 81 -7.39 -1.47 16.53
CA PHE A 81 -6.09 -2.07 16.19
C PHE A 81 -6.15 -3.59 16.03
N ARG A 82 -7.37 -4.16 15.96
CA ARG A 82 -7.56 -5.60 15.83
C ARG A 82 -6.88 -6.12 14.56
N GLY A 83 -6.11 -7.20 14.73
CA GLY A 83 -5.44 -7.89 13.64
C GLY A 83 -4.16 -7.20 13.14
N MET A 84 -3.63 -6.18 13.83
CA MET A 84 -2.43 -5.44 13.41
C MET A 84 -1.15 -6.28 13.31
N SER A 85 -1.00 -7.31 14.14
CA SER A 85 0.30 -7.98 14.31
C SER A 85 0.82 -8.66 13.03
N LYS A 86 -0.06 -9.28 12.25
CA LYS A 86 0.35 -9.97 11.00
C LYS A 86 0.77 -8.99 9.91
N PRO A 87 -0.02 -7.94 9.59
CA PRO A 87 0.43 -6.79 8.83
C PRO A 87 1.79 -6.22 9.23
N MET A 88 2.02 -5.97 10.52
CA MET A 88 3.27 -5.37 10.99
C MET A 88 4.47 -6.27 10.69
N MET A 89 4.36 -7.58 10.94
CA MET A 89 5.44 -8.51 10.60
C MET A 89 5.69 -8.60 9.09
N ALA A 90 4.62 -8.62 8.28
CA ALA A 90 4.75 -8.63 6.83
C ALA A 90 5.29 -7.30 6.26
N ALA A 91 5.15 -6.21 7.02
CA ALA A 91 5.70 -4.91 6.65
C ALA A 91 7.23 -4.90 6.69
N VAL A 92 7.88 -5.70 7.53
CA VAL A 92 9.35 -5.77 7.60
C VAL A 92 9.95 -6.08 6.22
N PRO A 93 9.70 -7.24 5.59
CA PRO A 93 10.25 -7.51 4.26
C PRO A 93 9.68 -6.59 3.18
N GLN A 94 8.45 -6.09 3.34
CA GLN A 94 7.87 -5.12 2.40
C GLN A 94 8.70 -3.83 2.32
N PHE A 95 9.07 -3.25 3.47
CA PHE A 95 9.77 -1.98 3.50
C PHE A 95 11.30 -2.13 3.39
N THR A 96 11.88 -3.28 3.76
CA THR A 96 13.33 -3.51 3.63
C THR A 96 13.76 -4.10 2.29
N ALA A 97 12.96 -4.99 1.71
CA ALA A 97 13.41 -5.80 0.56
C ALA A 97 12.83 -5.35 -0.79
N VAL A 98 11.63 -4.75 -0.83
CA VAL A 98 10.97 -4.41 -2.10
C VAL A 98 11.75 -3.37 -2.92
N GLY A 99 12.35 -2.38 -2.26
CA GLY A 99 13.23 -1.41 -2.91
C GLY A 99 14.45 -2.06 -3.57
N PRO A 100 15.27 -2.81 -2.82
CA PRO A 100 16.38 -3.58 -3.37
C PRO A 100 15.99 -4.56 -4.48
N VAL A 101 14.88 -5.29 -4.31
CA VAL A 101 14.36 -6.22 -5.33
C VAL A 101 14.03 -5.49 -6.62
N TYR A 102 13.38 -4.33 -6.54
CA TYR A 102 13.12 -3.51 -7.71
C TYR A 102 14.41 -3.09 -8.42
N LEU A 103 15.38 -2.52 -7.70
CA LEU A 103 16.62 -2.02 -8.31
C LEU A 103 17.41 -3.18 -8.96
N ALA A 104 17.43 -4.34 -8.31
CA ALA A 104 18.06 -5.54 -8.87
C ALA A 104 17.35 -6.01 -10.14
N ALA A 105 16.01 -6.01 -10.16
CA ALA A 105 15.22 -6.37 -11.33
C ALA A 105 15.39 -5.37 -12.48
N GLU A 106 15.38 -4.07 -12.20
CA GLU A 106 15.57 -3.01 -13.19
C GLU A 106 16.95 -3.11 -13.86
N ARG A 107 18.01 -3.27 -13.07
CA ARG A 107 19.38 -3.43 -13.58
C ARG A 107 19.55 -4.68 -14.42
N LYS A 108 18.93 -5.80 -14.04
CA LYS A 108 19.06 -7.08 -14.76
C LYS A 108 18.20 -7.13 -16.03
N LEU A 109 17.01 -6.56 -16.00
CA LEU A 109 16.04 -6.67 -17.10
C LEU A 109 16.10 -5.47 -18.06
N GLY A 110 16.75 -4.37 -17.67
CA GLY A 110 16.80 -3.14 -18.47
C GLY A 110 15.43 -2.49 -18.68
N SER A 111 14.43 -2.81 -17.84
CA SER A 111 13.05 -2.35 -18.00
C SER A 111 12.42 -2.02 -16.64
N THR A 112 12.06 -0.74 -16.47
CA THR A 112 11.34 -0.24 -15.29
C THR A 112 9.98 -0.93 -15.12
N SER A 113 9.24 -1.19 -16.19
CA SER A 113 7.93 -1.86 -16.13
C SER A 113 8.03 -3.29 -15.61
N LEU A 114 9.01 -4.07 -16.11
CA LEU A 114 9.26 -5.42 -15.63
C LEU A 114 9.74 -5.43 -14.17
N ALA A 115 10.54 -4.45 -13.79
CA ALA A 115 10.99 -4.28 -12.41
C ALA A 115 9.84 -3.95 -11.45
N ILE A 116 8.92 -3.05 -11.84
CA ILE A 116 7.69 -2.76 -11.09
C ILE A 116 6.85 -4.02 -10.94
N PHE A 117 6.64 -4.77 -12.03
CA PHE A 117 5.88 -6.01 -12.00
C PHE A 117 6.50 -7.04 -11.04
N GLY A 118 7.81 -7.30 -11.16
CA GLY A 118 8.52 -8.24 -10.29
C GLY A 118 8.48 -7.84 -8.82
N ALA A 119 8.71 -6.56 -8.52
CA ALA A 119 8.63 -6.04 -7.17
C ALA A 119 7.21 -6.14 -6.58
N ALA A 120 6.17 -5.84 -7.36
CA ALA A 120 4.78 -5.94 -6.92
C ALA A 120 4.33 -7.38 -6.65
N VAL A 121 4.81 -8.35 -7.45
CA VAL A 121 4.59 -9.78 -7.20
C VAL A 121 5.30 -10.21 -5.92
N ALA A 122 6.57 -9.85 -5.74
CA ALA A 122 7.33 -10.17 -4.53
C ALA A 122 6.67 -9.58 -3.28
N GLU A 123 6.28 -8.30 -3.32
CA GLU A 123 5.53 -7.66 -2.23
C GLU A 123 4.22 -8.39 -1.93
N SER A 124 3.48 -8.79 -2.96
CA SER A 124 2.21 -9.50 -2.79
C SER A 124 2.40 -10.86 -2.14
N LEU A 125 3.43 -11.61 -2.52
CA LEU A 125 3.75 -12.90 -1.88
C LEU A 125 4.07 -12.73 -0.39
N CYS A 126 4.77 -11.66 -0.01
CA CYS A 126 5.09 -11.38 1.39
C CYS A 126 3.88 -10.92 2.22
N THR A 127 2.93 -10.21 1.60
CA THR A 127 1.92 -9.45 2.35
C THR A 127 0.49 -9.97 2.18
N PHE A 128 0.19 -10.76 1.15
CA PHE A 128 -1.17 -11.19 0.81
C PHE A 128 -1.87 -11.92 1.98
N SER A 129 -1.24 -12.94 2.55
CA SER A 129 -1.84 -13.74 3.63
C SER A 129 -2.08 -12.90 4.88
N ALA A 130 -1.14 -12.01 5.20
CA ALA A 130 -1.24 -11.11 6.35
C ALA A 130 -2.40 -10.13 6.20
N GLN A 131 -2.56 -9.54 5.01
CA GLN A 131 -3.63 -8.60 4.71
C GLN A 131 -4.99 -9.31 4.63
N SER A 132 -5.07 -10.48 3.99
CA SER A 132 -6.30 -11.28 3.89
C SER A 132 -6.80 -11.68 5.28
N ARG A 133 -5.88 -12.12 6.15
CA ARG A 133 -6.18 -12.47 7.54
C ARG A 133 -6.66 -11.27 8.35
N ASN A 134 -6.01 -10.12 8.24
CA ASN A 134 -6.47 -8.90 8.92
C ASN A 134 -7.87 -8.50 8.46
N ALA A 135 -8.14 -8.54 7.15
CA ALA A 135 -9.46 -8.27 6.59
C ALA A 135 -10.54 -9.21 7.16
N GLN A 136 -10.27 -10.52 7.17
CA GLN A 136 -11.19 -11.53 7.71
C GLN A 136 -11.45 -11.35 9.21
N ILE A 137 -10.41 -11.06 9.99
CA ILE A 137 -10.54 -10.79 11.43
C ILE A 137 -11.42 -9.54 11.67
N GLN A 138 -11.22 -8.48 10.90
CA GLN A 138 -12.01 -7.26 11.03
C GLN A 138 -13.47 -7.50 10.60
N PHE A 139 -13.68 -8.19 9.49
CA PHE A 139 -15.02 -8.57 9.02
C PHE A 139 -15.75 -9.42 10.06
N ASN A 140 -15.11 -10.43 10.63
CA ASN A 140 -15.72 -11.28 11.66
C ASN A 140 -16.08 -10.49 12.92
N ALA A 141 -15.35 -9.42 13.23
CA ALA A 141 -15.63 -8.60 14.41
C ALA A 141 -16.94 -7.80 14.31
N THR A 142 -17.45 -7.57 13.10
CA THR A 142 -18.75 -6.90 12.88
C THR A 142 -19.91 -7.90 12.79
N ARG A 143 -19.66 -9.21 12.89
CA ARG A 143 -20.68 -10.25 12.84
C ARG A 143 -21.10 -10.65 14.25
N THR A 144 -22.40 -10.76 14.47
CA THR A 144 -22.99 -11.20 15.74
C THR A 144 -23.07 -12.72 15.81
N SER A 145 -23.38 -13.38 14.70
CA SER A 145 -23.48 -14.83 14.60
C SER A 145 -22.17 -15.46 14.15
N VAL A 146 -21.81 -16.61 14.75
CA VAL A 146 -20.67 -17.44 14.33
C VAL A 146 -20.87 -18.00 12.92
N ALA A 147 -22.12 -18.25 12.50
CA ALA A 147 -22.42 -18.78 11.18
C ALA A 147 -22.10 -17.80 10.04
N GLU A 148 -22.08 -16.50 10.32
CA GLU A 148 -21.72 -15.46 9.34
C GLU A 148 -20.21 -15.17 9.30
N GLN A 149 -19.44 -15.75 10.21
CA GLN A 149 -18.00 -15.53 10.26
C GLN A 149 -17.29 -16.35 9.19
N VAL A 150 -16.30 -15.74 8.56
CA VAL A 150 -15.46 -16.41 7.57
C VAL A 150 -14.25 -17.06 8.24
N ALA A 151 -13.89 -18.25 7.77
CA ALA A 151 -12.69 -18.93 8.25
C ALA A 151 -11.44 -18.10 7.97
N VAL A 152 -10.67 -17.82 9.03
CA VAL A 152 -9.45 -17.01 8.94
C VAL A 152 -8.34 -17.79 8.23
N THR A 153 -7.74 -17.18 7.23
CA THR A 153 -6.73 -17.79 6.36
C THR A 153 -5.43 -18.01 7.12
N SER A 154 -4.79 -19.15 6.85
CA SER A 154 -3.45 -19.45 7.36
C SER A 154 -2.40 -18.52 6.75
N MET A 155 -1.40 -18.14 7.53
CA MET A 155 -0.25 -17.35 7.05
C MET A 155 0.60 -18.11 6.02
N ARG A 156 0.46 -19.45 5.96
CA ARG A 156 1.16 -20.28 4.99
C ARG A 156 0.53 -20.22 3.60
N ASN A 157 -0.70 -19.72 3.49
CA ASN A 157 -1.40 -19.66 2.21
C ASN A 157 -1.09 -18.35 1.47
N LEU A 158 -0.05 -18.37 0.64
CA LEU A 158 0.48 -17.18 -0.03
C LEU A 158 -0.39 -16.67 -1.18
N MET A 159 -1.36 -17.47 -1.63
CA MET A 159 -2.22 -17.15 -2.78
C MET A 159 -3.66 -17.59 -2.51
N GLY A 160 -4.62 -16.96 -3.18
CA GLY A 160 -6.03 -17.28 -3.00
C GLY A 160 -6.94 -16.33 -3.77
N PRO A 161 -8.26 -16.37 -3.50
CA PRO A 161 -9.19 -15.38 -4.03
C PRO A 161 -8.71 -13.95 -3.73
N GLY A 162 -8.68 -13.10 -4.76
CA GLY A 162 -8.19 -11.72 -4.64
C GLY A 162 -6.68 -11.53 -4.81
N PHE A 163 -5.86 -12.59 -4.95
CA PHE A 163 -4.40 -12.43 -5.12
C PHE A 163 -4.03 -11.60 -6.36
N VAL A 164 -4.69 -11.84 -7.49
CA VAL A 164 -4.45 -11.07 -8.72
C VAL A 164 -4.81 -9.59 -8.52
N ALA A 165 -5.93 -9.29 -7.85
CA ALA A 165 -6.30 -7.92 -7.52
C ALA A 165 -5.30 -7.28 -6.55
N HIS A 166 -4.75 -8.05 -5.62
CA HIS A 166 -3.69 -7.60 -4.72
C HIS A 166 -2.39 -7.24 -5.48
N VAL A 167 -1.97 -8.07 -6.43
CA VAL A 167 -0.82 -7.78 -7.31
C VAL A 167 -1.09 -6.54 -8.15
N ALA A 168 -2.26 -6.45 -8.80
CA ALA A 168 -2.65 -5.30 -9.62
C ALA A 168 -2.64 -4.00 -8.80
N ARG A 169 -3.20 -4.02 -7.59
CA ARG A 169 -3.12 -2.91 -6.63
C ARG A 169 -1.67 -2.47 -6.41
N ASN A 170 -0.76 -3.40 -6.15
CA ASN A 170 0.64 -3.08 -5.86
C ASN A 170 1.38 -2.55 -7.10
N ILE A 171 1.12 -3.09 -8.29
CA ILE A 171 1.64 -2.55 -9.56
C ILE A 171 1.23 -1.09 -9.71
N VAL A 172 -0.06 -0.80 -9.57
CA VAL A 172 -0.60 0.57 -9.73
C VAL A 172 -0.07 1.49 -8.65
N ALA A 173 0.03 1.04 -7.40
CA ALA A 173 0.59 1.83 -6.32
C ALA A 173 2.06 2.18 -6.55
N MET A 174 2.90 1.21 -6.94
CA MET A 174 4.31 1.44 -7.25
C MET A 174 4.50 2.34 -8.47
N THR A 175 3.69 2.14 -9.51
CA THR A 175 3.67 3.00 -10.70
C THR A 175 3.32 4.42 -10.31
N GLY A 176 2.30 4.59 -9.47
CA GLY A 176 1.87 5.85 -8.88
C GLY A 176 3.03 6.59 -8.20
N ILE A 177 3.73 5.92 -7.29
CA ILE A 177 4.81 6.53 -6.51
C ILE A 177 6.02 6.83 -7.39
N ARG A 178 6.41 5.94 -8.30
CA ARG A 178 7.65 6.11 -9.08
C ARG A 178 7.51 7.04 -10.27
N LEU A 179 6.37 7.00 -10.96
CA LEU A 179 6.17 7.81 -12.16
C LEU A 179 5.59 9.19 -11.84
N PHE A 180 4.73 9.33 -10.81
CA PHE A 180 4.10 10.63 -10.54
C PHE A 180 4.84 11.48 -9.49
N SER A 181 5.57 10.88 -8.55
CA SER A 181 6.27 11.64 -7.50
C SER A 181 7.25 12.69 -8.05
N PRO A 182 8.03 12.44 -9.12
CA PRO A 182 8.92 13.48 -9.68
C PRO A 182 8.16 14.72 -10.19
N HIS A 183 6.91 14.54 -10.62
CA HIS A 183 6.08 15.61 -11.16
C HIS A 183 5.25 16.31 -10.09
N SER A 184 4.93 15.64 -8.98
CA SER A 184 4.06 16.19 -7.95
C SER A 184 4.65 17.42 -7.25
N LEU A 185 5.98 17.49 -7.09
CA LEU A 185 6.63 18.68 -6.52
C LEU A 185 6.47 19.91 -7.41
N GLN A 186 6.55 19.74 -8.73
CA GLN A 186 6.34 20.85 -9.68
C GLN A 186 4.91 21.37 -9.61
N VAL A 187 3.94 20.47 -9.42
CA VAL A 187 2.54 20.84 -9.24
C VAL A 187 2.35 21.59 -7.92
N VAL A 188 2.89 21.08 -6.81
CA VAL A 188 2.79 21.73 -5.49
C VAL A 188 3.37 23.14 -5.51
N ARG A 189 4.53 23.34 -6.13
CA ARG A 189 5.18 24.66 -6.25
C ARG A 189 4.35 25.69 -7.04
N ARG A 190 3.39 25.25 -7.85
CA ARG A 190 2.48 26.11 -8.62
C ARG A 190 1.20 26.48 -7.85
N ILE A 191 0.94 25.89 -6.69
CA ILE A 191 -0.26 26.20 -5.88
C ILE A 191 -0.08 27.57 -5.22
N PRO A 192 -1.08 28.47 -5.28
CA PRO A 192 -1.03 29.75 -4.58
C PRO A 192 -0.75 29.56 -3.08
N GLY A 193 0.26 30.27 -2.55
CA GLY A 193 0.70 30.15 -1.16
C GLY A 193 1.75 29.06 -0.89
N ALA A 194 2.06 28.19 -1.85
CA ALA A 194 3.09 27.15 -1.66
C ALA A 194 4.49 27.72 -1.40
N SER A 195 4.78 28.93 -1.90
CA SER A 195 6.03 29.66 -1.62
C SER A 195 6.21 30.07 -0.16
N GLN A 196 5.14 30.07 0.64
CA GLN A 196 5.19 30.36 2.08
C GLN A 196 5.51 29.11 2.91
N LEU A 197 5.42 27.91 2.30
CA LEU A 197 5.74 26.66 2.96
C LEU A 197 7.25 26.44 2.97
N SER A 198 7.76 25.81 4.04
CA SER A 198 9.14 25.32 4.04
C SER A 198 9.35 24.29 2.92
N GLU A 199 10.58 24.16 2.43
CA GLU A 199 10.92 23.17 1.39
C GLU A 199 10.51 21.75 1.81
N GLU A 200 10.75 21.38 3.07
CA GLU A 200 10.31 20.10 3.62
C GLU A 200 8.79 19.93 3.53
N SER A 201 8.02 20.97 3.86
CA SER A 201 6.55 20.94 3.77
C SER A 201 6.07 20.80 2.33
N GLN A 202 6.76 21.43 1.36
CA GLN A 202 6.47 21.24 -0.07
C GLN A 202 6.70 19.79 -0.50
N HIS A 203 7.78 19.15 -0.04
CA HIS A 203 8.05 17.74 -0.31
C HIS A 203 7.01 16.81 0.33
N VAL A 204 6.62 17.07 1.58
CA VAL A 204 5.53 16.33 2.24
C VAL A 204 4.22 16.45 1.46
N ALA A 205 3.86 17.65 1.01
CA ALA A 205 2.67 17.88 0.20
C ALA A 205 2.76 17.17 -1.16
N ALA A 206 3.94 17.15 -1.78
CA ALA A 206 4.18 16.45 -3.05
C ALA A 206 4.05 14.92 -2.92
N ASP A 207 4.59 14.35 -1.84
CA ASP A 207 4.46 12.93 -1.52
C ASP A 207 3.00 12.56 -1.25
N PHE A 208 2.28 13.40 -0.49
CA PHE A 208 0.87 13.21 -0.21
C PHE A 208 0.03 13.27 -1.49
N ALA A 209 0.25 14.28 -2.35
CA ALA A 209 -0.47 14.42 -3.62
C ALA A 209 -0.23 13.23 -4.56
N SER A 210 1.03 12.79 -4.72
CA SER A 210 1.34 11.58 -5.49
C SER A 210 0.66 10.35 -4.91
N SER A 211 0.60 10.24 -3.59
CA SER A 211 -0.06 9.14 -2.89
C SER A 211 -1.58 9.16 -3.08
N CYS A 212 -2.22 10.33 -3.15
CA CYS A 212 -3.64 10.46 -3.48
C CYS A 212 -3.95 9.90 -4.87
N VAL A 213 -3.13 10.23 -5.87
CA VAL A 213 -3.28 9.70 -7.24
C VAL A 213 -3.10 8.19 -7.25
N ALA A 214 -2.02 7.68 -6.66
CA ALA A 214 -1.76 6.25 -6.54
C ALA A 214 -2.88 5.49 -5.81
N ALA A 215 -3.40 6.09 -4.72
CA ALA A 215 -4.51 5.57 -3.94
C ALA A 215 -5.79 5.46 -4.78
N THR A 216 -6.09 6.50 -5.56
CA THR A 216 -7.27 6.60 -6.42
C THR A 216 -7.23 5.52 -7.50
N LEU A 217 -6.12 5.44 -8.24
CA LEU A 217 -5.94 4.47 -9.32
C LEU A 217 -5.92 3.03 -8.80
N SER A 218 -5.36 2.79 -7.61
CA SER A 218 -5.30 1.45 -7.01
C SER A 218 -6.56 1.05 -6.24
N MET A 219 -7.53 1.96 -6.05
CA MET A 219 -8.72 1.74 -5.23
C MET A 219 -9.54 0.54 -5.71
N PRO A 220 -9.90 0.40 -7.00
CA PRO A 220 -10.77 -0.69 -7.45
C PRO A 220 -10.18 -2.07 -7.14
N PHE A 221 -8.87 -2.23 -7.37
CA PHE A 221 -8.15 -3.47 -7.10
C PHE A 221 -8.07 -3.78 -5.60
N ASN A 222 -7.84 -2.76 -4.77
CA ASN A 222 -7.87 -2.94 -3.32
C ASN A 222 -9.26 -3.35 -2.82
N HIS A 223 -10.31 -2.76 -3.39
CA HIS A 223 -11.69 -3.01 -3.01
C HIS A 223 -12.11 -4.45 -3.38
N VAL A 224 -11.75 -4.91 -4.58
CA VAL A 224 -11.89 -6.32 -4.98
C VAL A 224 -11.12 -7.26 -4.07
N PHE A 225 -9.87 -6.93 -3.73
CA PHE A 225 -9.06 -7.75 -2.82
C PHE A 225 -9.71 -7.89 -1.43
N SER A 226 -10.14 -6.79 -0.81
CA SER A 226 -10.80 -6.80 0.50
C SER A 226 -12.10 -7.57 0.48
N TRP A 227 -12.93 -7.36 -0.56
CA TRP A 227 -14.17 -8.11 -0.76
C TRP A 227 -13.90 -9.61 -0.94
N ALA A 228 -12.97 -9.97 -1.82
CA ALA A 228 -12.65 -11.36 -2.12
C ALA A 228 -12.08 -12.10 -0.91
N SER A 229 -11.29 -11.41 -0.07
CA SER A 229 -10.77 -11.95 1.19
C SER A 229 -11.89 -12.33 2.16
N CYS A 230 -13.05 -11.68 2.07
CA CYS A 230 -14.18 -11.87 2.97
C CYS A 230 -15.39 -12.53 2.29
N THR A 231 -15.19 -13.25 1.17
CA THR A 231 -16.26 -13.88 0.37
C THR A 231 -15.90 -15.35 0.13
N PRO A 232 -16.31 -16.28 1.02
CA PRO A 232 -15.86 -17.67 1.00
C PRO A 232 -16.32 -18.43 -0.26
N GLU A 233 -17.40 -18.01 -0.89
CA GLU A 233 -17.98 -18.59 -2.11
C GLU A 233 -16.96 -18.57 -3.26
N LEU A 234 -16.06 -17.58 -3.28
CA LEU A 234 -15.03 -17.51 -4.32
C LEU A 234 -14.07 -18.70 -4.27
N LYS A 235 -13.88 -19.36 -3.10
CA LYS A 235 -12.94 -20.47 -2.96
C LYS A 235 -13.33 -21.67 -3.82
N SER A 236 -14.62 -21.96 -3.98
CA SER A 236 -15.12 -23.06 -4.81
C SER A 236 -15.23 -22.71 -6.29
N MET A 237 -15.16 -21.42 -6.65
CA MET A 237 -15.27 -20.97 -8.04
C MET A 237 -13.97 -21.16 -8.83
N GLY A 238 -14.09 -21.45 -10.13
CA GLY A 238 -12.96 -21.40 -11.08
C GLY A 238 -12.46 -19.98 -11.33
N TYR A 239 -11.25 -19.83 -11.91
CA TYR A 239 -10.61 -18.53 -12.10
C TYR A 239 -11.43 -17.53 -12.92
N LEU A 240 -12.02 -17.97 -14.04
CA LEU A 240 -12.85 -17.11 -14.87
C LEU A 240 -14.13 -16.66 -14.16
N ALA A 241 -14.76 -17.57 -13.39
CA ALA A 241 -15.93 -17.25 -12.58
C ALA A 241 -15.59 -16.24 -11.48
N ARG A 242 -14.43 -16.39 -10.82
CA ARG A 242 -13.94 -15.39 -9.85
C ARG A 242 -13.71 -14.02 -10.51
N ALA A 243 -13.08 -13.99 -11.67
CA ALA A 243 -12.82 -12.74 -12.39
C ALA A 243 -14.13 -12.04 -12.76
N ARG A 244 -15.11 -12.80 -13.27
CA ARG A 244 -16.45 -12.28 -13.58
C ARG A 244 -17.15 -11.76 -12.33
N ALA A 245 -17.14 -12.52 -11.23
CA ALA A 245 -17.73 -12.10 -9.96
C ALA A 245 -17.07 -10.83 -9.40
N SER A 246 -15.74 -10.70 -9.50
CA SER A 246 -15.02 -9.48 -9.11
C SER A 246 -15.38 -8.27 -9.98
N ALA A 247 -15.54 -8.47 -11.30
CA ALA A 247 -15.93 -7.40 -12.21
C ALA A 247 -17.37 -6.95 -11.95
N SER A 248 -18.31 -7.89 -11.83
CA SER A 248 -19.70 -7.61 -11.46
C SER A 248 -19.77 -6.88 -10.13
N PHE A 249 -19.06 -7.34 -9.11
CA PHE A 249 -18.99 -6.67 -7.82
C PHE A 249 -18.57 -5.19 -7.95
N LEU A 250 -17.53 -4.86 -8.72
CA LEU A 250 -17.14 -3.46 -8.90
C LEU A 250 -18.19 -2.66 -9.66
N VAL A 251 -18.68 -3.19 -10.79
CA VAL A 251 -19.63 -2.47 -11.65
C VAL A 251 -20.95 -2.25 -10.92
N ASP A 252 -21.54 -3.29 -10.38
CA ASP A 252 -22.86 -3.26 -9.76
C ASP A 252 -22.83 -2.38 -8.49
N ASN A 253 -21.78 -2.50 -7.67
CA ASN A 253 -21.65 -1.73 -6.43
C ASN A 253 -21.65 -0.21 -6.67
N TYR A 254 -20.90 0.28 -7.67
CA TYR A 254 -20.83 1.71 -7.95
C TYR A 254 -21.92 2.22 -8.88
N ARG A 255 -22.47 1.35 -9.74
CA ARG A 255 -23.63 1.69 -10.57
C ARG A 255 -24.87 1.92 -9.71
N ASP A 256 -25.11 1.04 -8.74
CA ASP A 256 -26.35 1.07 -7.94
C ASP A 256 -26.29 2.12 -6.82
N GLN A 257 -25.11 2.32 -6.21
CA GLN A 257 -24.94 3.21 -5.06
C GLN A 257 -24.45 4.62 -5.44
N GLY A 258 -23.96 4.79 -6.67
CA GLY A 258 -23.57 6.06 -7.26
C GLY A 258 -22.30 6.70 -6.68
N ILE A 259 -22.10 7.98 -7.03
CA ILE A 259 -20.86 8.74 -6.75
C ILE A 259 -20.58 8.93 -5.26
N ARG A 260 -21.61 8.90 -4.40
CA ARG A 260 -21.46 9.04 -2.95
C ARG A 260 -20.65 7.90 -2.36
N LEU A 261 -20.95 6.66 -2.78
CA LEU A 261 -20.21 5.47 -2.33
C LEU A 261 -18.77 5.52 -2.83
N LEU A 262 -18.60 5.85 -4.12
CA LEU A 262 -17.28 6.00 -4.73
C LEU A 262 -16.41 7.02 -3.99
N GLY A 263 -16.96 8.21 -3.70
CA GLY A 263 -16.28 9.25 -2.95
C GLY A 263 -15.87 8.81 -1.54
N ARG A 264 -16.76 8.09 -0.83
CA ARG A 264 -16.44 7.50 0.48
C ARG A 264 -15.26 6.53 0.38
N ASP A 265 -15.32 5.58 -0.54
CA ASP A 265 -14.31 4.52 -0.67
C ASP A 265 -12.95 5.09 -1.09
N LEU A 266 -12.96 6.09 -1.99
CA LEU A 266 -11.78 6.87 -2.34
C LEU A 266 -11.21 7.59 -1.12
N ALA A 267 -12.04 8.26 -0.31
CA ALA A 267 -11.59 8.96 0.88
C ALA A 267 -10.93 8.02 1.89
N VAL A 268 -11.50 6.84 2.14
CA VAL A 268 -10.90 5.81 3.02
C VAL A 268 -9.59 5.29 2.45
N ARG A 269 -9.52 5.09 1.12
CA ARG A 269 -8.30 4.62 0.46
C ARG A 269 -7.18 5.66 0.47
N ILE A 270 -7.51 6.92 0.21
CA ILE A 270 -6.60 8.07 0.24
C ILE A 270 -6.10 8.30 1.66
N SER A 271 -6.99 8.26 2.67
CA SER A 271 -6.59 8.48 4.06
C SER A 271 -5.57 7.42 4.52
N TYR A 272 -5.79 6.15 4.18
CA TYR A 272 -4.81 5.10 4.49
C TYR A 272 -3.50 5.28 3.72
N THR A 273 -3.57 5.37 2.39
CA THR A 273 -2.38 5.31 1.52
C THR A 273 -1.55 6.58 1.61
N GLY A 274 -2.21 7.75 1.64
CA GLY A 274 -1.57 9.05 1.81
C GLY A 274 -0.82 9.12 3.13
N LEU A 275 -1.48 8.78 4.25
CA LEU A 275 -0.82 8.79 5.56
C LEU A 275 0.29 7.74 5.64
N LEU A 276 0.12 6.56 5.06
CA LEU A 276 1.15 5.50 5.10
C LEU A 276 2.47 5.99 4.49
N PHE A 277 2.43 6.54 3.28
CA PHE A 277 3.65 6.98 2.61
C PHE A 277 4.20 8.27 3.24
N THR A 278 3.32 9.23 3.59
CA THR A 278 3.77 10.47 4.22
C THR A 278 4.44 10.22 5.58
N LEU A 279 3.84 9.40 6.44
CA LEU A 279 4.41 9.09 7.76
C LEU A 279 5.71 8.28 7.62
N TYR A 280 5.75 7.29 6.72
CA TYR A 280 6.96 6.50 6.50
C TYR A 280 8.11 7.37 5.96
N ARG A 281 7.83 8.27 5.01
CA ARG A 281 8.82 9.27 4.53
C ARG A 281 9.30 10.18 5.65
N GLY A 282 8.42 10.57 6.57
CA GLY A 282 8.80 11.32 7.77
C GLY A 282 9.81 10.55 8.63
N VAL A 283 9.61 9.25 8.83
CA VAL A 283 10.56 8.39 9.57
C VAL A 283 11.91 8.31 8.86
N GLU A 284 11.92 8.12 7.53
CA GLU A 284 13.17 8.10 6.75
C GLU A 284 13.98 9.39 6.94
N ARG A 285 13.34 10.56 6.74
CA ARG A 285 14.01 11.87 6.87
C ARG A 285 14.58 12.12 8.27
N GLN A 286 13.85 11.72 9.31
CA GLN A 286 14.30 11.91 10.70
C GLN A 286 15.50 11.03 11.06
N LEU A 287 15.64 9.86 10.44
CA LEU A 287 16.80 8.99 10.62
C LEU A 287 17.99 9.44 9.78
N GLU A 288 17.76 9.98 8.58
CA GLU A 288 18.80 10.52 7.71
C GLU A 288 19.37 11.85 8.24
N GLY A 289 18.53 12.77 8.72
CA GLY A 289 18.95 14.10 9.20
C GLY A 289 19.68 14.12 10.55
N ARG A 290 19.90 12.97 11.18
CA ARG A 290 20.69 12.84 12.42
C ARG A 290 22.15 12.45 12.16
N GLN A 291 22.57 12.39 10.89
CA GLN A 291 23.94 12.16 10.45
C GLN A 291 24.60 13.47 10.03
#